data_AF-A0A936VX01-F1
#
_entry.id   AF-A0A936VX01-F1
#
_cell.length_a   1.000
_cell.length_b   1.000
_cell.length_c   1.000
_cell.angle_alpha   90.00
_cell.angle_beta   90.00
_cell.angle_gamma   90.00
#
_symmetry.space_group_name_H-M   'P 1'
#
loop_
_entity.id
_entity.type
_entity.pdbx_description
1 polymer ?
#
loop_
_entity_poly.entity_id
_entity_poly.type
_entity_poly.pdbx_seq_one_letter_code
_entity_poly.pdbx_strand_id
1 'polypeptide(L)' 'MISAESIQDLAQVHQKVITGLRLHQTIKTQFIDQINREEIYQPTHRVVLKNTEVYAKEFSYENGILVYL' A
#
# COMPACT_ATOMS: atom_id res chain seq x y z
N MET A 1 -12.29 -5.51 -1.03
CA MET A 1 -11.13 -5.35 -0.13
C MET A 1 -10.84 -6.69 0.50
N ILE A 2 -9.57 -7.09 0.57
CA ILE A 2 -9.12 -8.37 1.10
C ILE A 2 -8.64 -8.24 2.54
N SER A 3 -8.77 -9.28 3.36
CA SER A 3 -8.12 -9.37 4.67
C SER A 3 -6.65 -9.77 4.53
N ALA A 4 -5.84 -9.59 5.58
CA ALA A 4 -4.46 -10.04 5.58
C ALA A 4 -4.35 -11.58 5.46
N GLU A 5 -5.28 -12.33 6.05
CA GLU A 5 -5.33 -13.80 5.98
C GLU A 5 -5.48 -14.28 4.54
N SER A 6 -6.42 -13.70 3.79
CA SER A 6 -6.64 -14.09 2.39
C SER A 6 -5.49 -13.68 1.45
N ILE A 7 -4.57 -12.80 1.87
CA ILE A 7 -3.33 -12.54 1.12
C ILE A 7 -2.40 -13.75 1.15
N GLN A 8 -2.32 -14.45 2.29
CA GLN A 8 -1.51 -15.66 2.41
C GLN A 8 -2.05 -16.77 1.51
N ASP A 9 -3.37 -16.91 1.44
CA ASP A 9 -4.03 -17.87 0.53
C ASP A 9 -3.69 -17.57 -0.93
N LEU A 10 -3.75 -16.30 -1.36
CA LEU A 10 -3.40 -15.91 -2.73
C LEU A 10 -1.93 -16.12 -3.06
N ALA A 11 -1.04 -15.92 -2.07
CA ALA A 11 0.38 -16.20 -2.24
C ALA A 11 0.64 -17.70 -2.48
N GLN A 12 -0.12 -18.59 -1.83
CA GLN A 12 -0.01 -20.05 -2.04
C GLN A 12 -0.48 -20.50 -3.42
N VAL A 13 -1.43 -19.78 -4.03
CA VAL A 13 -1.91 -20.08 -5.40
C VAL A 13 -0.97 -19.47 -6.47
N HIS A 14 0.14 -18.83 -6.06
CA HIS A 14 1.13 -18.18 -6.93
C HIS A 14 0.54 -17.13 -7.88
N GLN A 15 -0.60 -16.55 -7.50
CA GLN A 15 -1.28 -15.56 -8.32
C GLN A 15 -0.79 -14.16 -7.97
N LYS A 16 -0.30 -13.42 -8.98
CA LYS A 16 0.00 -11.99 -8.83
C LYS A 16 -1.32 -11.22 -8.79
N VAL A 17 -1.54 -10.46 -7.71
CA VAL A 17 -2.75 -9.67 -7.52
C VAL A 17 -2.43 -8.24 -7.12
N ILE A 18 -3.27 -7.30 -7.57
CA ILE A 18 -3.31 -5.93 -7.06
C ILE A 18 -4.68 -5.79 -6.40
N THR A 19 -4.72 -5.52 -5.10
CA THR A 19 -5.96 -5.52 -4.32
C THR A 19 -5.89 -4.51 -3.18
N GLY A 20 -7.04 -3.94 -2.83
CA GLY A 20 -7.16 -3.06 -1.66
C GLY A 20 -7.20 -3.87 -0.37
N LEU A 21 -6.30 -3.57 0.56
CA LEU A 21 -6.27 -4.16 1.90
C LEU A 21 -7.33 -3.50 2.79
N ARG A 22 -8.09 -4.31 3.53
CA ARG A 22 -9.01 -3.78 4.53
C ARG A 22 -8.22 -3.15 5.69
N LEU A 23 -8.59 -1.93 6.08
CA LEU A 23 -7.96 -1.25 7.20
C LEU A 23 -8.16 -2.05 8.49
N HIS A 24 -7.07 -2.54 9.07
CA HIS A 24 -7.04 -3.16 10.39
C HIS A 24 -6.25 -2.28 11.36
N GLN A 25 -6.53 -2.38 12.65
CA GLN A 25 -5.81 -1.58 13.66
C GLN A 25 -4.30 -1.78 13.54
N THR A 26 -3.84 -3.00 13.33
CA THR A 26 -2.41 -3.34 13.14
C THR A 26 -1.77 -2.57 11.98
N ILE A 27 -2.44 -2.52 10.82
CA ILE A 27 -1.94 -1.78 9.64
C ILE A 27 -1.88 -0.29 9.92
N LYS A 28 -2.89 0.22 10.63
CA LYS A 28 -2.92 1.61 11.04
C LYS A 28 -1.72 1.94 11.93
N THR A 29 -1.51 1.21 13.01
CA THR A 29 -0.44 1.52 13.97
C THR A 29 0.97 1.27 13.43
N GLN A 30 1.15 0.22 12.62
CA GLN A 30 2.48 -0.16 12.13
C GLN A 30 2.92 0.65 10.90
N PHE A 31 1.99 1.02 10.02
CA PHE A 31 2.30 1.69 8.77
C PHE A 31 1.76 3.11 8.76
N ILE A 32 0.43 3.28 8.86
CA ILE A 32 -0.20 4.58 8.60
C ILE A 32 0.20 5.64 9.64
N ASP A 33 0.24 5.29 10.92
CA ASP A 33 0.57 6.22 11.99
C ASP A 33 2.07 6.61 11.97
N GLN A 34 2.92 5.83 11.29
CA GLN A 34 4.34 6.17 11.09
C GLN A 34 4.60 7.01 9.85
N ILE A 35 3.58 7.20 8.99
CA ILE A 35 3.72 7.98 7.77
C ILE A 35 3.77 9.47 8.12
N ASN A 36 4.89 10.10 7.80
CA ASN A 36 4.97 11.55 7.74
C ASN A 36 4.33 12.04 6.44
N ARG A 37 3.15 12.66 6.53
CA ARG A 37 2.41 13.19 5.37
C ARG A 37 3.18 14.25 4.59
N GLU A 38 3.97 15.08 5.27
CA GLU A 38 4.76 16.12 4.62
C GLU A 38 5.87 15.54 3.73
N GLU A 39 6.33 14.33 4.05
CA GLU A 39 7.29 13.60 3.22
C GLU A 39 6.62 13.04 1.96
N ILE A 40 5.39 12.52 2.08
CA ILE A 40 4.66 11.94 0.94
C ILE A 40 4.28 13.01 -0.07
N TYR A 41 3.88 14.20 0.34
CA TYR A 41 3.49 15.27 -0.60
C TYR A 41 4.69 16.01 -1.21
N GLN A 42 5.86 15.37 -1.28
CA GLN A 42 7.03 15.90 -1.97
C GLN A 42 7.05 15.49 -3.45
N PRO A 43 7.61 16.32 -4.35
CA PRO A 43 7.71 15.99 -5.77
C PRO A 43 8.41 14.67 -6.08
N THR A 44 9.29 14.20 -5.18
CA THR A 44 9.98 12.91 -5.27
C THR A 44 9.04 11.70 -5.23
N HIS A 45 7.86 11.86 -4.61
CA HIS A 45 6.82 10.83 -4.51
C HIS A 45 5.69 11.05 -5.52
N ARG A 46 5.82 12.04 -6.42
CA ARG A 46 4.78 12.38 -7.39
C ARG A 46 4.79 11.42 -8.57
N VAL A 47 3.66 10.76 -8.79
CA VAL A 47 3.39 9.91 -9.94
C VAL A 47 2.43 10.65 -10.87
N VAL A 48 2.93 11.01 -12.06
CA VAL A 48 2.11 11.67 -13.09
C VAL A 48 1.40 10.61 -13.92
N LEU A 49 0.08 10.62 -13.88
CA LEU A 49 -0.80 9.78 -14.69
C LEU A 49 -1.37 10.58 -15.87
N LYS A 50 -2.08 9.90 -16.77
CA LYS A 50 -2.59 10.50 -18.01
C LYS A 50 -3.42 11.77 -17.81
N ASN A 51 -4.24 11.80 -16.75
CA ASN A 51 -5.21 12.88 -16.50
C ASN A 51 -5.07 13.49 -15.09
N THR A 52 -4.14 13.01 -14.27
CA THR A 52 -4.04 13.39 -12.86
C THR A 52 -2.63 13.13 -12.33
N GLU A 53 -2.32 13.69 -11.18
CA GLU A 53 -1.10 13.38 -10.43
C GLU A 53 -1.49 12.88 -9.04
N VAL A 54 -0.78 11.86 -8.58
CA VAL A 54 -0.95 11.27 -7.24
C VAL A 54 0.39 11.23 -6.54
N TYR A 55 0.38 11.25 -5.21
CA TYR A 55 1.59 11.12 -4.41
C TYR A 55 1.58 9.75 -3.78
N ALA A 56 2.54 8.90 -4.15
CA ALA A 56 2.57 7.51 -3.74
C ALA A 56 3.83 7.20 -2.94
N LYS A 57 3.69 6.40 -1.88
CA LYS A 57 4.83 5.84 -1.15
C LYS A 57 4.66 4.33 -0.97
N GLU A 58 5.73 3.62 -1.27
CA GLU A 58 5.78 2.16 -1.22
C GLU A 58 6.39 1.70 0.11
N PHE A 59 5.81 0.65 0.68
CA PHE A 59 6.32 -0.02 1.88
C PHE A 59 6.41 -1.51 1.61
N SER A 60 7.48 -2.15 2.07
CA SER A 60 7.55 -3.61 2.10
C SER A 60 6.50 -4.13 3.07
N TYR A 61 5.62 -5.01 2.60
CA TYR A 61 4.55 -5.57 3.41
C TYR A 61 4.34 -7.04 3.03
N GLU A 62 4.58 -7.94 3.98
CA GLU A 62 4.57 -9.39 3.75
C GLU A 62 5.47 -9.74 2.55
N ASN A 63 4.99 -10.59 1.63
CA ASN A 63 5.66 -10.97 0.39
C ASN A 63 5.36 -10.01 -0.78
N GLY A 64 5.04 -8.74 -0.49
CA GLY A 64 4.61 -7.77 -1.48
C GLY A 64 4.93 -6.33 -1.13
N ILE A 65 4.28 -5.43 -1.86
CA ILE A 65 4.44 -3.98 -1.73
C ILE A 65 3.08 -3.39 -1.36
N LEU A 66 3.04 -2.67 -0.24
CA LEU A 66 1.91 -1.84 0.14
C LEU A 66 2.13 -0.44 -0.44
N VAL A 67 1.18 0.03 -1.25
CA VAL A 67 1.22 1.38 -1.82
C VAL A 67 0.24 2.27 -1.06
N TYR A 68 0.77 3.32 -0.44
CA TYR A 68 -0.03 4.41 0.11
C TYR A 68 -0.16 5.49 -0.96
N LEU A 69 -1.39 5.96 -1.22
CA LEU A 69 -1.75 6.96 -2.24
C LEU A 69 -2.43 8.17 -1.61
#